data_AF-A0A4Q1TL22-F1
#
_entry.id   AF-A0A4Q1TL22-F1
#
_cell.length_a   1.000
_cell.length_b   1.000
_cell.length_c   1.000
_cell.angle_alpha   90.00
_cell.angle_beta   90.00
_cell.angle_gamma   90.00
#
_symmetry.space_group_name_H-M   'P 1'
#
loop_
_entity.id
_entity.type
_entity.pdbx_description
1 polymer ?
#
loop_
_entity_poly.entity_id
_entity_poly.type
_entity_poly.pdbx_seq_one_letter_code
_entity_poly.pdbx_strand_id
1 'polypeptide(L)'
;MCQYLAIRISNHRAFSGFQKVPTFFLRSQEQLTAELSEFLKTATWRTFDYQDFFVLSLVKFGHHHGTTFQIDDSYATFSEETQAMIFYQLIRLGRRQRVMMNALPAELNQALAKLYASDLIGSFSNQQSLLVYLSEGGRRLLDLHAGQYMPQFMQDYQQVDWHNLNLPAVALLADRDQDQS
;
A
#
# COMPACT_ATOMS: atom_id res chain seq x y z
N MET A 1 -1.37 17.85 10.67
CA MET A 1 -1.48 16.72 9.73
C MET A 1 -0.28 16.76 8.82
N CYS A 2 0.35 15.61 8.55
CA CYS A 2 1.45 15.55 7.61
C CYS A 2 0.95 15.05 6.27
N GLN A 3 1.30 15.77 5.22
CA GLN A 3 0.86 15.48 3.87
C GLN A 3 2.04 15.10 3.00
N TYR A 4 1.80 14.26 2.00
CA TYR A 4 2.79 13.84 1.03
C TYR A 4 2.21 13.87 -0.38
N LEU A 5 3.10 13.95 -1.36
CA LEU A 5 2.78 13.86 -2.76
C LEU A 5 3.65 12.77 -3.39
N ALA A 6 3.03 11.65 -3.73
CA ALA A 6 3.69 10.62 -4.50
C ALA A 6 3.75 11.07 -5.97
N ILE A 7 4.95 11.02 -6.55
CA ILE A 7 5.19 11.19 -7.98
C ILE A 7 6.10 10.06 -8.46
N ARG A 8 5.83 9.56 -9.66
CA ARG A 8 6.68 8.59 -10.31
C ARG A 8 7.45 9.27 -11.43
N ILE A 9 8.77 9.12 -11.43
CA ILE A 9 9.63 9.58 -12.52
C ILE A 9 10.24 8.32 -13.15
N SER A 10 9.94 8.07 -14.42
CA SER A 10 10.28 6.80 -15.06
C SER A 10 10.48 6.94 -16.57
N ASN A 11 11.31 6.10 -17.16
CA ASN A 11 11.43 5.92 -18.61
C ASN A 11 10.51 4.81 -19.17
N HIS A 12 9.81 4.09 -18.29
CA HIS A 12 8.87 3.02 -18.65
C HIS A 12 7.44 3.33 -18.18
N ARG A 13 6.45 2.76 -18.87
CA ARG A 13 5.03 2.84 -18.46
C ARG A 13 4.81 2.22 -17.08
N ALA A 14 3.74 2.61 -16.40
CA ALA A 14 3.34 1.95 -15.16
C ALA A 14 3.05 0.48 -15.45
N PHE A 15 3.39 -0.39 -14.49
CA PHE A 15 3.19 -1.83 -14.64
C PHE A 15 1.70 -2.20 -14.66
N SER A 16 0.87 -1.39 -13.99
CA SER A 16 -0.58 -1.56 -13.92
C SER A 16 -1.25 -0.19 -13.83
N GLY A 17 -2.39 -0.01 -14.50
CA GLY A 17 -3.24 1.18 -14.43
C GLY A 17 -3.97 1.33 -13.10
N PHE A 18 -3.88 0.37 -12.19
CA PHE A 18 -4.27 0.58 -10.78
C PHE A 18 -3.32 1.51 -10.03
N GLN A 19 -2.08 1.67 -10.50
CA GLN A 19 -1.22 2.74 -10.00
C GLN A 19 -1.73 4.08 -10.53
N LYS A 20 -2.27 4.91 -9.63
CA LYS A 20 -2.84 6.23 -9.98
C LYS A 20 -1.87 7.39 -9.73
N VAL A 21 -0.61 7.07 -9.43
CA VAL A 21 0.42 8.08 -9.18
C VAL A 21 0.78 8.81 -10.48
N PRO A 22 0.79 10.16 -10.48
CA PRO A 22 1.27 10.96 -11.60
C PRO A 22 2.65 10.48 -12.05
N THR A 23 2.76 10.09 -13.32
CA THR A 23 4.00 9.56 -13.91
C THR A 23 4.57 10.57 -14.90
N PHE A 24 5.80 11.01 -14.65
CA PHE A 24 6.57 11.90 -15.51
C PHE A 24 7.65 11.12 -16.25
N PHE A 25 7.72 11.30 -17.57
CA PHE A 25 8.67 10.57 -18.40
C PHE A 25 10.01 11.29 -18.49
N LEU A 26 11.09 10.57 -18.18
CA LEU A 26 12.46 11.06 -18.32
C LEU A 26 12.83 11.21 -19.81
N ARG A 27 12.56 12.39 -20.39
CA ARG A 27 12.95 12.77 -21.76
C ARG A 27 14.15 13.70 -21.78
N SER A 28 14.04 14.84 -21.09
CA SER A 28 15.11 15.80 -20.82
C SER A 28 14.88 16.49 -19.48
N GLN A 29 15.94 17.05 -18.88
CA GLN A 29 15.82 17.75 -17.60
C GLN A 29 14.92 18.99 -17.71
N GLU A 30 15.06 19.76 -18.80
CA GLU A 30 14.27 20.97 -19.04
C GLU A 30 12.78 20.67 -19.14
N GLN A 31 12.41 19.65 -19.93
CA GLN A 31 11.01 19.24 -20.09
C GLN A 31 10.45 18.70 -18.76
N LEU A 32 11.19 17.82 -18.08
CA LEU A 32 10.77 17.26 -16.80
C LEU A 32 10.55 18.36 -15.75
N THR A 33 11.43 19.36 -15.71
CA THR A 33 11.31 20.50 -14.78
C THR A 33 10.06 21.31 -15.07
N ALA A 34 9.76 21.58 -16.35
CA ALA A 34 8.57 22.33 -16.74
C ALA A 34 7.28 21.57 -16.38
N GLU A 35 7.20 20.28 -16.71
CA GLU A 35 6.05 19.42 -16.41
C GLU A 35 5.80 19.29 -14.90
N LEU A 36 6.85 19.03 -14.11
CA LEU A 36 6.74 18.96 -12.65
C LEU A 36 6.32 20.31 -12.06
N SER A 37 6.90 21.42 -12.54
CA SER A 37 6.57 22.76 -12.02
C SER A 37 5.11 23.11 -12.26
N GLU A 38 4.54 22.75 -13.40
CA GLU A 38 3.13 22.99 -13.70
C GLU A 38 2.22 22.09 -12.87
N PHE A 39 2.56 20.80 -12.77
CA PHE A 39 1.81 19.86 -11.95
C PHE A 39 1.75 20.29 -10.48
N LEU A 40 2.88 20.70 -9.90
CA LEU A 40 2.97 21.08 -8.49
C LEU A 40 2.07 22.27 -8.12
N LYS A 41 1.67 23.11 -9.08
CA LYS A 41 0.73 24.23 -8.83
C LYS A 41 -0.70 23.74 -8.54
N THR A 42 -1.07 22.58 -9.06
CA THR A 42 -2.43 22.03 -8.96
C THR A 42 -2.50 20.70 -8.22
N ALA A 43 -1.35 20.20 -7.75
CA ALA A 43 -1.24 18.92 -7.11
C ALA A 43 -1.98 18.88 -5.76
N THR A 44 -2.85 17.88 -5.61
CA THR A 44 -3.49 17.58 -4.33
C THR A 44 -2.57 16.69 -3.50
N TRP A 45 -2.23 17.15 -2.30
CA TRP A 45 -1.42 16.39 -1.35
C TRP A 45 -2.30 15.42 -0.56
N ARG A 46 -1.79 14.23 -0.29
CA ARG A 46 -2.48 13.19 0.49
C ARG A 46 -2.06 13.27 1.94
N THR A 47 -3.00 13.10 2.85
CA THR A 47 -2.69 12.93 4.28
C THR A 47 -2.14 11.52 4.50
N PHE A 48 -1.06 11.41 5.25
CA PHE A 48 -0.58 10.13 5.76
C PHE A 48 -1.06 9.97 7.20
N ASP A 49 -1.94 9.01 7.44
CA ASP A 49 -2.60 8.80 8.72
C ASP A 49 -2.11 7.52 9.44
N TYR A 50 -2.73 7.24 10.59
CA TYR A 50 -2.39 6.06 11.38
C TYR A 50 -2.80 4.75 10.68
N GLN A 51 -3.89 4.74 9.92
CA GLN A 51 -4.32 3.55 9.17
C GLN A 51 -3.27 3.20 8.12
N ASP A 52 -2.77 4.20 7.38
CA ASP A 52 -1.68 4.03 6.42
C ASP A 52 -0.42 3.48 7.11
N PHE A 53 -0.03 4.09 8.24
CA PHE A 53 1.14 3.63 9.03
C PHE A 53 0.97 2.18 9.51
N PHE A 54 -0.20 1.83 10.03
CA PHE A 54 -0.49 0.50 10.56
C PHE A 54 -0.42 -0.55 9.45
N VAL A 55 -1.09 -0.32 8.32
CA VAL A 55 -1.13 -1.27 7.20
C VAL A 55 0.24 -1.42 6.55
N LEU A 56 0.99 -0.34 6.31
CA LEU A 56 2.37 -0.43 5.82
C LEU A 56 3.27 -1.20 6.80
N SER A 57 3.05 -1.04 8.11
CA SER A 57 3.77 -1.80 9.13
C SER A 57 3.40 -3.29 9.12
N LEU A 58 2.14 -3.66 8.87
CA LEU A 58 1.75 -5.06 8.65
C LEU A 58 2.46 -5.66 7.44
N VAL A 59 2.55 -4.93 6.32
CA VAL A 59 3.30 -5.36 5.13
C VAL A 59 4.78 -5.53 5.46
N LYS A 60 5.37 -4.60 6.22
CA LYS A 60 6.78 -4.65 6.64
C LYS A 60 7.08 -5.85 7.53
N PHE A 61 6.28 -6.06 8.57
CA PHE A 61 6.59 -7.02 9.64
C PHE A 61 5.92 -8.39 9.47
N GLY A 62 4.93 -8.52 8.58
CA GLY A 62 4.15 -9.76 8.43
C GLY A 62 5.01 -10.99 8.15
N HIS A 63 6.13 -10.83 7.43
CA HIS A 63 7.03 -11.94 7.12
C HIS A 63 7.64 -12.59 8.38
N HIS A 64 7.83 -11.84 9.47
CA HIS A 64 8.28 -12.39 10.75
C HIS A 64 7.24 -13.32 11.40
N HIS A 65 5.97 -13.19 11.01
CA HIS A 65 4.85 -13.99 11.46
C HIS A 65 4.38 -14.99 10.40
N GLY A 66 5.19 -15.25 9.37
CA GLY A 66 4.84 -16.15 8.29
C GLY A 66 3.68 -15.65 7.41
N THR A 67 3.36 -14.36 7.48
CA THR A 67 2.27 -13.71 6.75
C THR A 67 2.80 -12.82 5.62
N THR A 68 2.13 -12.84 4.48
CA THR A 68 2.39 -11.94 3.35
C THR A 68 1.07 -11.63 2.64
N PHE A 69 1.07 -10.67 1.72
CA PHE A 69 -0.11 -10.30 0.94
C PHE A 69 0.09 -10.65 -0.53
N GLN A 70 -0.99 -11.05 -1.19
CA GLN A 70 -1.06 -11.29 -2.62
C GLN A 70 -2.22 -10.48 -3.20
N ILE A 71 -2.05 -9.98 -4.42
CA ILE A 71 -3.13 -9.44 -5.25
C ILE A 71 -3.74 -10.58 -6.05
N ASP A 72 -5.07 -10.63 -6.09
CA ASP A 72 -5.80 -11.53 -6.97
C ASP A 72 -5.56 -11.12 -8.43
N ASP A 73 -4.91 -12.00 -9.19
CA ASP A 73 -4.80 -11.89 -10.65
C ASP A 73 -5.40 -13.15 -11.31
N SER A 74 -6.27 -13.86 -10.59
CA SER A 74 -7.06 -14.95 -11.17
C SER A 74 -7.87 -14.39 -12.33
N TYR A 75 -7.93 -15.13 -13.43
CA TYR A 75 -8.58 -14.71 -14.68
C TYR A 75 -8.03 -13.41 -15.29
N ALA A 76 -6.75 -13.09 -15.03
CA ALA A 76 -6.13 -11.87 -15.55
C ALA A 76 -6.82 -10.58 -15.06
N THR A 77 -7.66 -10.66 -14.03
CA THR A 77 -8.53 -9.56 -13.55
C THR A 77 -7.74 -8.32 -13.15
N PHE A 78 -6.55 -8.51 -12.56
CA PHE A 78 -5.67 -7.41 -12.24
C PHE A 78 -4.90 -6.93 -13.49
N SER A 79 -4.40 -7.85 -14.31
CA SER A 79 -3.64 -7.48 -15.52
C SER A 79 -4.48 -6.80 -16.62
N GLU A 80 -5.78 -7.08 -16.67
CA GLU A 80 -6.75 -6.50 -17.62
C GLU A 80 -7.60 -5.37 -17.01
N GLU A 81 -7.45 -5.11 -15.70
CA GLU A 81 -8.15 -4.06 -14.96
C GLU A 81 -9.69 -4.13 -15.04
N THR A 82 -10.23 -5.35 -15.10
CA THR A 82 -11.66 -5.59 -15.34
C THR A 82 -12.52 -5.49 -14.08
N GLN A 83 -11.93 -5.56 -12.89
CA GLN A 83 -12.60 -5.43 -11.59
C GLN A 83 -11.75 -4.65 -10.59
N ALA A 84 -12.32 -4.35 -9.42
CA ALA A 84 -11.56 -3.75 -8.31
C ALA A 84 -10.43 -4.68 -7.84
N MET A 85 -9.35 -4.10 -7.33
CA MET A 85 -8.23 -4.87 -6.79
C MET A 85 -8.64 -5.60 -5.52
N ILE A 86 -8.40 -6.91 -5.49
CA ILE A 86 -8.65 -7.76 -4.33
C ILE A 86 -7.31 -8.26 -3.80
N PHE A 87 -7.12 -8.14 -2.50
CA PHE A 87 -5.97 -8.64 -1.77
C PHE A 87 -6.37 -9.83 -0.90
N TYR A 88 -5.47 -10.81 -0.83
CA TYR A 88 -5.53 -11.92 0.11
C TYR A 88 -4.35 -11.91 1.06
N GLN A 89 -4.59 -12.40 2.27
CA GLN A 89 -3.53 -12.79 3.18
C GLN A 89 -3.05 -14.19 2.83
N LEU A 90 -1.74 -14.37 2.74
CA LEU A 90 -1.08 -15.66 2.63
C LEU A 90 -0.38 -15.99 3.94
N ILE A 91 -0.66 -17.16 4.50
CA ILE A 91 -0.07 -17.66 5.76
C ILE A 91 0.71 -18.93 5.46
N ARG A 92 2.01 -18.94 5.82
CA ARG A 92 2.84 -20.15 5.72
C ARG A 92 2.56 -21.09 6.87
N LEU A 93 2.09 -22.29 6.57
CA LEU A 93 1.77 -23.32 7.56
C LEU A 93 2.95 -24.28 7.74
N GLY A 94 3.71 -24.08 8.82
CA GLY A 94 4.81 -24.96 9.24
C GLY A 94 6.05 -24.89 8.33
N ARG A 95 6.87 -25.95 8.32
CA ARG A 95 8.13 -26.01 7.56
C ARG A 95 7.98 -26.44 6.10
N ARG A 96 6.78 -26.83 5.66
CA ARG A 96 6.49 -27.23 4.26
C ARG A 96 5.86 -26.08 3.50
N GLN A 97 5.86 -26.11 2.17
CA GLN A 97 5.23 -25.12 1.27
C GLN A 97 3.69 -25.11 1.31
N ARG A 98 3.08 -25.34 2.48
CA ARG A 98 1.62 -25.19 2.63
C ARG A 98 1.34 -23.71 2.88
N VAL A 99 0.54 -23.12 2.01
CA VAL A 99 0.09 -21.74 2.12
C VAL A 99 -1.41 -21.77 2.29
N MET A 100 -1.91 -21.12 3.33
CA MET A 100 -3.33 -20.82 3.48
C MET A 100 -3.58 -19.42 2.92
N MET A 101 -4.69 -19.27 2.18
CA MET A 101 -5.11 -18.00 1.61
C MET A 101 -6.41 -17.57 2.27
N ASN A 102 -6.38 -16.43 2.96
CA ASN A 102 -7.54 -15.86 3.63
C ASN A 102 -7.99 -14.60 2.91
N ALA A 103 -9.31 -14.46 2.74
CA ALA A 103 -9.90 -13.19 2.36
C ALA A 103 -9.64 -12.14 3.46
N LEU A 104 -9.38 -10.91 3.05
CA LEU A 104 -9.26 -9.79 3.97
C LEU A 104 -10.60 -9.07 4.13
N PRO A 105 -10.88 -8.48 5.31
CA PRO A 105 -11.99 -7.55 5.49
C PRO A 105 -11.98 -6.42 4.44
N ALA A 106 -13.16 -5.89 4.11
CA ALA A 106 -13.32 -4.89 3.06
C ALA A 106 -12.49 -3.63 3.33
N GLU A 107 -12.45 -3.17 4.58
CA GLU A 107 -11.75 -1.97 5.01
C GLU A 107 -10.23 -2.13 4.86
N LEU A 108 -9.68 -3.30 5.21
CA LEU A 108 -8.26 -3.59 5.03
C LEU A 108 -7.90 -3.74 3.55
N ASN A 109 -8.78 -4.34 2.75
CA ASN A 109 -8.66 -4.39 1.29
C ASN A 109 -8.61 -2.97 0.68
N GLN A 110 -9.52 -2.09 1.11
CA GLN A 110 -9.58 -0.70 0.68
C GLN A 110 -8.30 0.07 1.08
N ALA A 111 -7.81 -0.11 2.29
CA ALA A 111 -6.56 0.49 2.75
C ALA A 111 -5.36 0.04 1.90
N LEU A 112 -5.26 -1.26 1.61
CA LEU A 112 -4.22 -1.79 0.71
C LEU A 112 -4.35 -1.22 -0.71
N ALA A 113 -5.56 -1.14 -1.26
CA ALA A 113 -5.81 -0.57 -2.57
C ALA A 113 -5.41 0.92 -2.62
N LYS A 114 -5.74 1.70 -1.58
CA LYS A 114 -5.31 3.11 -1.42
C LYS A 114 -3.79 3.23 -1.44
N LEU A 115 -3.09 2.39 -0.68
CA LEU A 115 -1.62 2.39 -0.61
C LEU A 115 -0.97 1.96 -1.93
N TYR A 116 -1.56 0.99 -2.64
CA TYR A 116 -1.08 0.54 -3.95
C TYR A 116 -1.27 1.64 -5.01
N ALA A 117 -2.45 2.26 -5.04
CA ALA A 117 -2.76 3.36 -5.96
C ALA A 117 -1.83 4.57 -5.74
N SER A 118 -1.29 4.71 -4.53
CA SER A 118 -0.34 5.76 -4.12
C SER A 118 1.13 5.37 -4.25
N ASP A 119 1.44 4.18 -4.80
CA ASP A 119 2.80 3.64 -4.94
C ASP A 119 3.58 3.52 -3.62
N LEU A 120 2.87 3.39 -2.49
CA LEU A 120 3.47 3.13 -1.17
C LEU A 120 3.70 1.63 -0.94
N ILE A 121 2.95 0.80 -1.64
CA ILE A 121 3.22 -0.62 -1.83
C ILE A 121 3.25 -0.91 -3.34
N GLY A 122 4.03 -1.89 -3.73
CA GLY A 122 4.09 -2.40 -5.09
C GLY A 122 3.82 -3.89 -5.13
N SER A 123 3.88 -4.47 -6.33
CA SER A 123 3.77 -5.91 -6.52
C SER A 123 4.89 -6.48 -7.40
N PHE A 124 5.22 -7.75 -7.18
CA PHE A 124 6.12 -8.51 -8.04
C PHE A 124 5.56 -9.92 -8.26
N SER A 125 5.77 -10.46 -9.46
CA SER A 125 5.35 -11.82 -9.77
C SER A 125 6.42 -12.83 -9.38
N ASN A 126 6.03 -13.94 -8.76
CA ASN A 126 6.89 -15.09 -8.51
C ASN A 126 6.38 -16.37 -9.21
N GLN A 127 6.05 -16.28 -10.51
CA GLN A 127 5.49 -17.38 -11.35
C GLN A 127 4.13 -17.95 -10.90
N GLN A 128 3.80 -17.91 -9.62
CA GLN A 128 2.60 -18.51 -9.02
C GLN A 128 1.67 -17.45 -8.42
N SER A 129 2.19 -16.28 -8.08
CA SER A 129 1.48 -15.28 -7.30
C SER A 129 1.96 -13.87 -7.63
N LEU A 130 1.08 -12.88 -7.45
CA LEU A 130 1.41 -11.47 -7.50
C LEU A 130 1.56 -10.95 -6.06
N LEU A 131 2.78 -10.98 -5.53
CA LEU A 131 3.06 -10.67 -4.13
C LEU A 131 3.25 -9.18 -3.92
N VAL A 132 2.76 -8.69 -2.78
CA VAL A 132 2.90 -7.29 -2.36
C VAL A 132 4.23 -7.06 -1.66
N TYR A 133 4.85 -5.92 -1.90
CA TYR A 133 6.02 -5.44 -1.17
C TYR A 133 5.90 -3.96 -0.81
N LEU A 134 6.67 -3.55 0.20
CA LEU A 134 6.77 -2.15 0.60
C LEU A 134 7.72 -1.38 -0.33
N SER A 135 7.23 -0.34 -1.00
CA SER A 135 8.05 0.51 -1.86
C SER A 135 9.01 1.39 -1.04
N GLU A 136 9.96 2.04 -1.71
CA GLU A 136 10.84 3.02 -1.05
C GLU A 136 10.06 4.22 -0.49
N GLY A 137 9.03 4.68 -1.20
CA GLY A 137 8.13 5.72 -0.70
C GLY A 137 7.41 5.30 0.59
N GLY A 138 6.87 4.08 0.62
CA GLY A 138 6.24 3.52 1.81
C GLY A 138 7.21 3.37 3.00
N ARG A 139 8.43 2.89 2.75
CA ARG A 139 9.50 2.82 3.77
C ARG A 139 9.81 4.20 4.35
N ARG A 140 9.97 5.20 3.48
CA ARG A 140 10.33 6.54 3.91
C ARG A 140 9.23 7.19 4.75
N LEU A 141 7.96 7.00 4.40
CA LEU A 141 6.85 7.50 5.20
C LEU A 141 6.77 6.81 6.56
N LEU A 142 7.00 5.49 6.64
CA LEU A 142 7.11 4.82 7.95
C LEU A 142 8.21 5.45 8.81
N ASP A 143 9.39 5.71 8.25
CA ASP A 143 10.50 6.28 9.02
C ASP A 143 10.21 7.72 9.48
N LEU A 144 9.62 8.56 8.61
CA LEU A 144 9.25 9.93 8.93
C LEU A 144 8.16 10.00 10.01
N HIS A 145 7.24 9.04 10.03
CA HIS A 145 6.09 9.03 10.95
C HIS A 145 6.26 8.12 12.17
N ALA A 146 7.37 7.40 12.29
CA ALA A 146 7.63 6.51 13.41
C ALA A 146 7.52 7.23 14.76
N GLY A 147 8.08 8.44 14.89
CA GLY A 147 8.01 9.20 16.14
C GLY A 147 6.57 9.50 16.61
N GLN A 148 5.64 9.66 15.66
CA GLN A 148 4.24 9.96 15.95
C GLN A 148 3.41 8.70 16.20
N TYR A 149 3.55 7.69 15.35
CA TYR A 149 2.63 6.55 15.32
C TYR A 149 3.16 5.27 15.96
N MET A 150 4.48 5.14 16.17
CA MET A 150 5.06 3.92 16.75
C MET A 150 4.52 3.56 18.15
N PRO A 151 4.33 4.51 19.10
CA PRO A 151 3.82 4.16 20.42
C PRO A 151 2.44 3.49 20.36
N GLN A 152 1.55 4.00 19.52
CA GLN A 152 0.22 3.42 19.30
C GLN A 152 0.31 2.09 18.54
N PHE A 153 1.13 2.04 17.50
CA PHE A 153 1.36 0.81 16.75
C PHE A 153 1.85 -0.33 17.64
N MET A 154 2.77 -0.06 18.57
CA MET A 154 3.26 -1.09 19.49
C MET A 154 2.15 -1.69 20.37
N GLN A 155 1.16 -0.90 20.77
CA GLN A 155 0.02 -1.38 21.55
C GLN A 155 -0.90 -2.24 20.68
N ASP A 156 -1.27 -1.74 19.50
CA ASP A 156 -2.17 -2.45 18.59
C ASP A 156 -1.53 -3.72 18.02
N TYR A 157 -0.22 -3.70 17.75
CA TYR A 157 0.55 -4.82 17.22
C TYR A 157 0.53 -6.06 18.12
N GLN A 158 0.49 -5.86 19.45
CA GLN A 158 0.38 -6.96 20.40
C GLN A 158 -0.97 -7.68 20.33
N GLN A 159 -1.99 -7.02 19.78
CA GLN A 159 -3.34 -7.54 19.67
C GLN A 159 -3.65 -8.09 18.26
N VAL A 160 -2.70 -8.00 17.33
CA VAL A 160 -2.88 -8.50 15.96
C VAL A 160 -3.00 -10.01 15.96
N ASP A 161 -4.14 -10.52 15.47
CA ASP A 161 -4.27 -11.92 15.08
C ASP A 161 -3.65 -12.12 13.69
N TRP A 162 -2.43 -12.65 13.66
CA TRP A 162 -1.71 -12.93 12.42
C TRP A 162 -2.33 -14.02 11.56
N HIS A 163 -3.35 -14.73 12.03
CA HIS A 163 -4.10 -15.69 11.21
C HIS A 163 -5.39 -15.09 10.64
N ASN A 164 -5.79 -13.90 11.10
CA ASN A 164 -6.98 -13.20 10.68
C ASN A 164 -6.79 -11.68 10.81
N LEU A 165 -6.08 -11.09 9.86
CA LEU A 165 -5.71 -9.68 9.92
C LEU A 165 -6.93 -8.76 9.82
N ASN A 166 -6.98 -7.78 10.72
CA ASN A 166 -8.00 -6.74 10.79
C ASN A 166 -7.35 -5.38 11.11
N LEU A 167 -8.04 -4.29 10.79
CA LEU A 167 -7.65 -2.95 11.24
C LEU A 167 -8.03 -2.77 12.73
N PRO A 168 -7.23 -2.06 13.54
CA PRO A 168 -7.59 -1.73 14.90
C PRO A 168 -8.74 -0.73 14.91
N ALA A 169 -9.59 -0.76 15.94
CA ALA A 169 -10.79 0.07 16.02
C ALA A 169 -10.50 1.59 15.86
N VAL A 170 -9.35 2.07 16.34
CA VAL A 170 -8.94 3.47 16.22
C VAL A 170 -8.63 3.86 14.77
N ALA A 171 -8.10 2.93 13.96
CA ALA A 171 -7.84 3.16 12.54
C ALA A 171 -9.12 3.22 11.69
N LEU A 172 -10.25 2.73 12.21
CA LEU A 172 -11.57 2.83 11.57
C LEU A 172 -12.29 4.15 11.86
N LEU A 173 -11.88 4.87 12.93
CA LEU A 173 -12.47 6.15 13.32
C LEU A 173 -11.82 7.33 12.58
N ALA A 174 -10.52 7.24 12.25
CA ALA A 174 -9.78 8.30 11.56
C ALA A 174 -10.27 8.58 10.12
N ASP A 175 -10.88 7.59 9.44
CA ASP A 175 -11.48 7.76 8.11
C ASP A 175 -12.84 8.49 8.18
N ARG A 176 -13.61 8.30 9.25
CA ARG A 176 -14.98 8.85 9.35
C ARG A 176 -15.02 10.36 9.57
N ASP A 177 -13.97 10.91 10.15
CA ASP A 177 -13.84 12.36 10.37
C ASP A 177 -13.38 13.13 9.12
N GLN A 178 -12.90 12.44 8.06
CA GLN A 178 -12.48 13.08 6.80
C GLN A 178 -13.62 13.21 5.77
N ASP A 179 -14.63 12.33 5.83
CA ASP A 179 -15.81 12.39 4.94
C ASP A 179 -16.87 13.44 5.39
N GLN A 180 -16.63 14.14 6.51
CA GLN A 180 -17.55 15.15 7.07
C GLN A 180 -17.01 16.59 7.03
N SER A 181 -15.87 16.84 6.39
CA SER A 181 -15.22 18.17 6.34
C SER A 181 -14.94 18.66 4.94
#